data_AF-A0A945CEI3-F1
#
_entry.id   AF-A0A945CEI3-F1
#
_cell.length_a   1.000
_cell.length_b   1.000
_cell.length_c   1.000
_cell.angle_alpha   90.00
_cell.angle_beta   90.00
_cell.angle_gamma   90.00
#
_symmetry.space_group_name_H-M   'P 1'
#
loop_
_entity.id
_entity.type
_entity.pdbx_description
1 polymer ?
#
loop_
_entity_poly.entity_id
_entity_poly.type
_entity_poly.pdbx_seq_one_letter_code
_entity_poly.pdbx_strand_id
1 'polypeptide(L)'
;HDECDPDDARIEAQAVLAELLAVLPNDTTRAPMGKVVINPGKCAACLTCVRSCPHGAMQARNWSNRMDFLDAACYQCGICVASCPGRALEHGSLPSDQMRRMLEVATRDLLGQAPIIAFACQQSAVPAASGAGRAGLVLPTEVLLIEVPCAGLVGETLILDAIEQGARKVLVLGCHHDNCRSLKGSDLTRKKAERVDRLLHQADLGEDRVQFFSLAANEPHRLAHILTQVVDSIPATVPA
;
A
#
# COMPACT_ATOMS: atom_id res chain seq x y z
N HIS A 1 -0.75 31.55 41.62
CA HIS A 1 -1.47 30.89 40.53
C HIS A 1 -0.46 30.76 39.40
N ASP A 2 0.31 29.68 39.41
CA ASP A 2 1.22 29.37 38.31
C ASP A 2 0.37 28.88 37.13
N GLU A 3 0.30 29.69 36.09
CA GLU A 3 -0.16 29.24 34.79
C GLU A 3 0.93 28.30 34.27
N CYS A 4 0.61 27.00 34.21
CA CYS A 4 1.49 26.00 33.60
C CYS A 4 1.75 26.42 32.15
N ASP A 5 3.01 26.69 31.82
CA ASP A 5 3.43 27.08 30.48
C ASP A 5 3.03 25.96 29.51
N PRO A 6 2.24 26.26 28.46
CA PRO A 6 1.84 25.26 27.47
C PRO A 6 3.04 24.59 26.77
N ASP A 7 4.22 25.21 26.77
CA ASP A 7 5.45 24.60 26.25
C ASP A 7 6.06 23.59 27.24
N ASP A 8 5.97 23.84 28.56
CA ASP A 8 6.38 22.87 29.58
C ASP A 8 5.49 21.63 29.56
N ALA A 9 4.16 21.81 29.43
CA ALA A 9 3.22 20.70 29.29
C ALA A 9 3.50 19.86 28.01
N ARG A 10 3.98 20.49 26.93
CA ARG A 10 4.40 19.79 25.71
C ARG A 10 5.70 19.03 25.90
N ILE A 11 6.67 19.60 26.60
CA ILE A 11 7.97 18.96 26.88
C ILE A 11 7.76 17.74 27.78
N GLU A 12 6.93 17.86 28.82
CA GLU A 12 6.57 16.73 29.69
C GLU A 12 5.84 15.63 28.92
N ALA A 13 4.87 15.99 28.06
CA ALA A 13 4.16 15.02 27.23
C ALA A 13 5.10 14.30 26.24
N GLN A 14 6.10 15.00 25.70
CA GLN A 14 7.12 14.41 24.82
C GLN A 14 8.07 13.48 25.57
N ALA A 15 8.45 13.82 26.81
CA ALA A 15 9.29 12.97 27.66
C ALA A 15 8.58 11.66 28.02
N VAL A 16 7.30 11.73 28.42
CA VAL A 16 6.48 10.55 28.71
C VAL A 16 6.28 9.67 27.46
N LEU A 17 6.08 10.29 26.30
CA LEU A 17 5.99 9.57 25.04
C LEU A 17 7.30 8.85 24.70
N ALA A 18 8.45 9.48 24.92
CA ALA A 18 9.76 8.86 24.68
C ALA A 18 10.00 7.65 25.59
N GLU A 19 9.62 7.73 26.88
CA GLU A 19 9.70 6.60 27.80
C GLU A 19 8.75 5.46 27.42
N LEU A 20 7.52 5.77 27.01
CA LEU A 20 6.56 4.78 26.51
C LEU A 20 7.09 4.07 25.25
N LEU A 21 7.69 4.82 24.31
CA LEU A 21 8.28 4.26 23.10
C LEU A 21 9.46 3.33 23.39
N ALA A 22 10.16 3.50 24.52
CA ALA A 22 11.29 2.65 24.92
C ALA A 22 10.86 1.29 25.52
N VAL A 23 9.65 1.19 26.07
CA VAL A 23 9.12 -0.02 26.71
C VAL A 23 8.23 -0.84 25.77
N LEU A 24 7.71 -0.21 24.72
CA LEU A 24 6.91 -0.87 23.72
C LEU A 24 7.78 -1.74 22.80
N PRO A 25 7.35 -2.96 22.42
CA PRO A 25 8.07 -3.76 21.46
C PRO A 25 8.22 -2.98 20.14
N ASN A 26 9.41 -3.06 19.53
CA ASN A 26 9.80 -2.38 18.27
C ASN A 26 8.79 -2.54 17.10
N ASP A 27 7.80 -3.43 17.22
CA ASP A 27 6.73 -3.61 16.26
C ASP A 27 5.60 -2.57 16.36
N THR A 28 5.61 -1.68 17.36
CA THR A 28 4.55 -0.68 17.59
C THR A 28 4.96 0.77 17.37
N THR A 29 6.21 1.04 16.98
CA THR A 29 6.71 2.41 16.77
C THR A 29 7.01 2.70 15.29
N ARG A 30 6.17 2.19 14.38
CA ARG A 30 6.05 2.82 13.06
C ARG A 30 5.27 4.11 13.24
N ALA A 31 5.92 5.24 12.95
CA ALA A 31 5.30 6.56 12.94
C ALA A 31 3.94 6.49 12.21
N PRO A 32 2.88 7.16 12.71
CA PRO A 32 1.57 7.11 12.08
C PRO A 32 1.75 7.51 10.61
N MET A 33 1.48 6.57 9.70
CA MET A 33 1.60 6.81 8.28
C MET A 33 0.47 7.72 7.83
N GLY A 34 0.63 9.03 8.05
CA GLY A 34 0.04 10.13 7.28
C GLY A 34 -1.47 10.09 7.08
N LYS A 35 -2.17 11.10 7.62
CA LYS A 35 -3.60 11.31 7.39
C LYS A 35 -3.96 11.31 5.90
N VAL A 36 -5.15 10.83 5.56
CA VAL A 36 -5.69 11.00 4.20
C VAL A 36 -6.02 12.48 4.01
N VAL A 37 -5.59 13.07 2.90
CA VAL A 37 -5.84 14.48 2.58
C VAL A 37 -6.85 14.59 1.45
N ILE A 38 -7.84 15.47 1.61
CA ILE A 38 -8.90 15.70 0.61
C ILE A 38 -8.63 17.01 -0.14
N ASN A 39 -8.61 16.96 -1.47
CA ASN A 39 -8.60 18.13 -2.34
C ASN A 39 -10.05 18.54 -2.68
N PRO A 40 -10.59 19.62 -2.11
CA PRO A 40 -11.97 20.05 -2.35
C PRO A 40 -12.22 20.49 -3.80
N GLY A 41 -11.19 20.98 -4.51
CA GLY A 41 -11.29 21.38 -5.91
C GLY A 41 -11.45 20.21 -6.88
N LYS A 42 -11.05 19.00 -6.47
CA LYS A 42 -11.24 17.75 -7.23
C LYS A 42 -12.42 16.90 -6.73
N CYS A 43 -12.91 17.17 -5.51
CA CYS A 43 -13.89 16.33 -4.85
C CYS A 43 -15.32 16.61 -5.36
N ALA A 44 -15.91 15.66 -6.09
CA ALA A 44 -17.30 15.74 -6.55
C ALA A 44 -18.34 15.25 -5.51
N ALA A 45 -17.93 14.99 -4.26
CA ALA A 45 -18.80 14.52 -3.19
C ALA A 45 -19.65 13.25 -3.50
N CYS A 46 -19.14 12.35 -4.36
CA CYS A 46 -19.86 11.14 -4.81
C CYS A 46 -20.05 10.02 -3.75
N LEU A 47 -19.54 10.23 -2.54
CA LEU A 47 -19.63 9.31 -1.39
C LEU A 47 -18.96 7.93 -1.57
N THR A 48 -18.15 7.74 -2.62
CA THR A 48 -17.43 6.47 -2.81
C THR A 48 -16.49 6.16 -1.65
N CYS A 49 -15.76 7.16 -1.17
CA CYS A 49 -14.86 7.03 -0.02
C CYS A 49 -15.60 6.69 1.29
N VAL A 50 -16.81 7.21 1.49
CA VAL A 50 -17.68 6.88 2.63
C VAL A 50 -18.09 5.41 2.57
N ARG A 51 -18.56 4.93 1.42
CA ARG A 51 -18.96 3.53 1.22
C ARG A 51 -17.79 2.55 1.30
N SER A 52 -16.61 2.96 0.83
CA SER A 52 -15.45 2.07 0.76
C SER A 52 -14.69 1.95 2.08
N CYS A 53 -14.83 2.92 2.99
CA CYS A 53 -14.08 2.92 4.25
C CYS A 53 -14.67 1.88 5.22
N PRO A 54 -13.94 0.81 5.56
CA PRO A 54 -14.48 -0.22 6.45
C PRO A 54 -14.43 0.19 7.93
N HIS A 55 -13.76 1.32 8.25
CA HIS A 55 -13.58 1.82 9.61
C HIS A 55 -14.50 3.01 9.94
N GLY A 56 -15.28 3.52 8.97
CA GLY A 56 -16.16 4.68 9.19
C GLY A 56 -15.42 6.02 9.33
N ALA A 57 -14.15 6.10 8.93
CA ALA A 57 -13.37 7.34 9.01
C ALA A 57 -13.83 8.43 8.04
N MET A 58 -14.40 8.05 6.89
CA MET A 58 -14.93 8.99 5.90
C MET A 58 -16.41 9.26 6.17
N GLN A 59 -16.79 10.52 6.32
CA GLN A 59 -18.17 10.93 6.62
C GLN A 59 -18.66 12.02 5.65
N ALA A 60 -19.97 12.07 5.41
CA ALA A 60 -20.57 13.18 4.69
C ALA A 60 -21.04 14.22 5.71
N ARG A 61 -20.57 15.47 5.61
CA ARG A 61 -21.13 16.55 6.42
C ARG A 61 -22.46 16.96 5.82
N ASN A 62 -23.53 16.78 6.60
CA ASN A 62 -24.86 17.20 6.21
C ASN A 62 -24.84 18.71 5.82
N TRP A 63 -25.57 19.05 4.75
CA TRP A 63 -25.76 20.41 4.20
C TRP A 63 -24.64 21.09 3.41
N SER A 64 -23.37 20.68 3.49
CA SER A 64 -22.27 21.42 2.83
C SER A 64 -21.68 20.75 1.59
N ASN A 65 -22.16 19.57 1.20
CA ASN A 65 -21.58 18.73 0.15
C ASN A 65 -20.05 18.54 0.33
N ARG A 66 -19.55 18.69 1.56
CA ARG A 66 -18.14 18.51 1.92
C ARG A 66 -17.95 17.18 2.62
N MET A 67 -16.86 16.52 2.30
CA MET A 67 -16.45 15.31 2.99
C MET A 67 -15.82 15.69 4.32
N ASP A 68 -16.18 14.97 5.37
CA ASP A 68 -15.57 15.04 6.68
C ASP A 68 -14.71 13.80 6.93
N PHE A 69 -13.74 13.93 7.82
CA PHE A 69 -12.76 12.89 8.10
C PHE A 69 -12.52 12.77 9.60
N LEU A 70 -12.79 11.59 10.14
CA LEU A 70 -12.54 11.26 11.54
C LEU A 70 -11.18 10.57 11.65
N ASP A 71 -10.15 11.37 12.00
CA ASP A 71 -8.78 10.92 12.16
C ASP A 71 -8.66 9.70 13.10
N ALA A 72 -9.38 9.73 14.24
CA ALA A 72 -9.34 8.69 15.26
C ALA A 72 -9.84 7.31 14.78
N ALA A 73 -10.67 7.26 13.73
CA ALA A 73 -11.16 6.02 13.13
C ALA A 73 -10.32 5.58 11.92
N CYS A 74 -9.38 6.40 11.46
CA CYS A 74 -8.60 6.10 10.26
C CYS A 74 -7.54 5.04 10.52
N TYR A 75 -7.55 3.99 9.70
CA TYR A 75 -6.55 2.94 9.74
C TYR A 75 -5.43 3.07 8.70
N GLN A 76 -5.37 4.20 7.99
CA GLN A 76 -4.33 4.52 7.02
C GLN A 76 -4.13 3.42 5.96
N CYS A 77 -5.23 2.75 5.59
CA CYS A 77 -5.19 1.61 4.67
C CYS A 77 -5.23 2.02 3.18
N GLY A 78 -5.47 3.29 2.88
CA GLY A 78 -5.50 3.81 1.51
C GLY A 78 -6.67 3.36 0.64
N ILE A 79 -7.64 2.57 1.15
CA ILE A 79 -8.77 2.08 0.34
C ILE A 79 -9.60 3.23 -0.25
N CYS A 80 -9.81 4.31 0.50
CA CYS A 80 -10.51 5.49 0.02
C CYS A 80 -9.72 6.23 -1.08
N VAL A 81 -8.39 6.31 -0.95
CA VAL A 81 -7.48 6.87 -1.97
C VAL A 81 -7.60 6.05 -3.26
N ALA A 82 -7.45 4.72 -3.14
CA ALA A 82 -7.49 3.76 -4.24
C ALA A 82 -8.88 3.57 -4.89
N SER A 83 -9.93 4.19 -4.36
CA SER A 83 -11.30 4.11 -4.88
C SER A 83 -11.87 5.46 -5.30
N CYS A 84 -11.14 6.56 -5.10
CA CYS A 84 -11.61 7.89 -5.44
C CYS A 84 -11.60 8.09 -6.96
N PRO A 85 -12.77 8.16 -7.65
CA PRO A 85 -12.79 8.33 -9.11
C PRO A 85 -12.26 9.71 -9.54
N GLY A 86 -12.44 10.73 -8.70
CA GLY A 86 -11.95 12.09 -8.95
C GLY A 86 -10.47 12.30 -8.58
N ARG A 87 -9.77 11.27 -8.07
CA ARG A 87 -8.39 11.39 -7.55
C ARG A 87 -8.22 12.62 -6.64
N ALA A 88 -9.20 12.80 -5.76
CA ALA A 88 -9.29 13.91 -4.83
C ALA A 88 -8.72 13.58 -3.45
N LEU A 89 -8.27 12.34 -3.24
CA LEU A 89 -7.74 11.86 -1.96
C LEU A 89 -6.28 11.46 -2.15
N GLU A 90 -5.43 11.86 -1.22
CA GLU A 90 -4.02 11.47 -1.16
C GLU A 90 -3.72 10.77 0.16
N HIS A 91 -2.85 9.76 0.12
CA HIS A 91 -2.34 9.13 1.33
C HIS A 91 -1.22 10.01 1.92
N GLY A 92 -1.35 10.49 3.16
CA GLY A 92 -0.44 11.51 3.69
C GLY A 92 1.03 11.09 3.72
N SER A 93 1.33 9.80 3.89
CA SER A 93 2.71 9.28 3.88
C SER A 93 3.19 8.77 2.53
N LEU A 94 2.29 8.55 1.58
CA LEU A 94 2.62 8.05 0.25
C LEU A 94 1.72 8.75 -0.78
N PRO A 95 1.92 10.06 -1.03
CA PRO A 95 1.19 10.76 -2.08
C PRO A 95 1.43 10.13 -3.44
N SER A 96 0.44 10.22 -4.32
CA SER A 96 0.46 9.58 -5.65
C SER A 96 1.68 9.98 -6.48
N ASP A 97 2.07 11.26 -6.46
CA ASP A 97 3.25 11.76 -7.17
C ASP A 97 4.57 11.17 -6.63
N GLN A 98 4.65 10.96 -5.31
CA GLN A 98 5.81 10.30 -4.71
C GLN A 98 5.89 8.85 -5.16
N MET A 99 4.75 8.13 -5.14
CA MET A 99 4.68 6.75 -5.61
C MET A 99 5.05 6.63 -7.09
N ARG A 100 4.55 7.52 -7.96
CA ARG A 100 4.91 7.56 -9.38
C ARG A 100 6.40 7.79 -9.58
N ARG A 101 7.02 8.72 -8.85
CA ARG A 101 8.48 8.94 -8.91
C ARG A 101 9.27 7.72 -8.42
N MET A 102 8.80 7.05 -7.37
CA MET A 102 9.41 5.81 -6.90
C MET A 102 9.37 4.73 -7.99
N LEU A 103 8.23 4.59 -8.67
CA LEU A 103 8.10 3.66 -9.81
C LEU A 103 9.02 4.04 -10.96
N GLU A 104 9.05 5.31 -11.36
CA GLU A 104 9.93 5.80 -12.44
C GLU A 104 11.41 5.50 -12.16
N VAL A 105 11.86 5.67 -10.92
CA VAL A 105 13.25 5.36 -10.53
C VAL A 105 13.46 3.86 -10.43
N ALA A 106 12.49 3.13 -9.88
CA ALA A 106 12.54 1.67 -9.73
C ALA A 106 12.62 0.92 -11.05
N THR A 107 11.94 1.43 -12.08
CA THR A 107 11.89 0.83 -13.41
C THR A 107 12.93 1.43 -14.36
N ARG A 108 13.65 2.47 -13.95
CA ARG A 108 14.78 3.00 -14.71
C ARG A 108 15.82 1.90 -14.82
N ASP A 109 16.26 1.65 -16.05
CA ASP A 109 17.06 0.51 -16.47
C ASP A 109 18.37 0.38 -15.66
N LEU A 110 18.33 -0.33 -14.53
CA LEU A 110 19.49 -0.52 -13.64
C LEU A 110 20.42 -1.63 -14.15
N LEU A 111 19.91 -2.56 -14.98
CA LEU A 111 20.60 -3.79 -15.40
C LEU A 111 20.24 -4.28 -16.83
N GLY A 112 19.52 -3.50 -17.65
CA GLY A 112 19.07 -3.94 -18.98
C GLY A 112 17.85 -4.88 -18.95
N GLN A 113 17.15 -4.96 -17.81
CA GLN A 113 16.00 -5.84 -17.59
C GLN A 113 14.88 -5.09 -16.86
N ALA A 114 13.66 -5.19 -17.40
CA ALA A 114 12.46 -4.64 -16.79
C ALA A 114 12.12 -5.39 -15.48
N PRO A 115 12.01 -4.70 -14.33
CA PRO A 115 11.82 -5.35 -13.04
C PRO A 115 10.39 -5.87 -12.84
N ILE A 116 10.25 -6.80 -11.89
CA ILE A 116 8.96 -7.19 -11.33
C ILE A 116 8.70 -6.30 -10.12
N ILE A 117 7.61 -5.54 -10.15
CA ILE A 117 7.23 -4.67 -9.02
C ILE A 117 6.29 -5.44 -8.10
N ALA A 118 6.67 -5.63 -6.83
CA ALA A 118 5.85 -6.30 -5.84
C ALA A 118 5.44 -5.33 -4.73
N PHE A 119 4.18 -4.90 -4.74
CA PHE A 119 3.63 -4.09 -3.65
C PHE A 119 3.39 -4.96 -2.41
N ALA A 120 4.15 -4.69 -1.36
CA ALA A 120 4.20 -5.47 -0.14
C ALA A 120 3.36 -4.82 0.97
N CYS A 121 2.28 -5.47 1.38
CA CYS A 121 1.49 -5.06 2.55
C CYS A 121 2.36 -5.02 3.81
N GLN A 122 2.38 -3.88 4.48
CA GLN A 122 3.15 -3.63 5.69
C GLN A 122 2.84 -4.63 6.83
N GLN A 123 1.62 -5.16 6.87
CA GLN A 123 1.16 -6.05 7.95
C GLN A 123 1.41 -7.54 7.70
N SER A 124 1.80 -7.92 6.48
CA SER A 124 2.06 -9.32 6.14
C SER A 124 3.34 -9.50 5.33
N ALA A 125 3.36 -9.02 4.10
CA ALA A 125 4.45 -9.25 3.18
C ALA A 125 5.78 -8.65 3.64
N VAL A 126 5.75 -7.45 4.26
CA VAL A 126 6.98 -6.82 4.77
C VAL A 126 7.59 -7.63 5.93
N PRO A 127 6.86 -7.98 7.01
CA PRO A 127 7.36 -8.88 8.05
C PRO A 127 7.84 -10.24 7.51
N ALA A 128 7.15 -10.80 6.52
CA ALA A 128 7.56 -12.05 5.89
C ALA A 128 8.90 -11.90 5.13
N ALA A 129 9.12 -10.78 4.43
CA ALA A 129 10.38 -10.46 3.77
C ALA A 129 11.52 -10.28 4.79
N SER A 130 11.27 -9.56 5.89
CA SER A 130 12.23 -9.46 7.00
C SER A 130 12.52 -10.82 7.64
N GLY A 131 11.50 -11.66 7.78
CA GLY A 131 11.63 -13.04 8.25
C GLY A 131 12.46 -13.91 7.32
N ALA A 132 12.32 -13.74 6.00
CA ALA A 132 13.11 -14.44 5.01
C ALA A 132 14.60 -14.08 5.12
N GLY A 133 14.91 -12.78 5.29
CA GLY A 133 16.27 -12.32 5.56
C GLY A 133 16.88 -12.93 6.82
N ARG A 134 16.13 -12.98 7.94
CA ARG A 134 16.59 -13.61 9.18
C ARG A 134 16.80 -15.12 9.07
N ALA A 135 15.99 -15.78 8.24
CA ALA A 135 16.09 -17.22 7.99
C ALA A 135 17.18 -17.57 6.95
N GLY A 136 17.92 -16.59 6.42
CA GLY A 136 18.93 -16.82 5.39
C GLY A 136 18.35 -17.26 4.04
N LEU A 137 17.07 -16.96 3.77
CA LEU A 137 16.45 -17.26 2.49
C LEU A 137 16.88 -16.22 1.46
N VAL A 138 17.21 -16.70 0.27
CA VAL A 138 17.54 -15.84 -0.88
C VAL A 138 16.24 -15.51 -1.59
N LEU A 139 15.93 -14.21 -1.67
CA LEU A 139 14.84 -13.69 -2.51
C LEU A 139 15.43 -13.28 -3.87
N PRO A 140 14.71 -13.51 -4.98
CA PRO A 140 15.20 -13.15 -6.31
C PRO A 140 15.38 -11.63 -6.45
N THR A 141 16.47 -11.22 -7.11
CA THR A 141 16.86 -9.81 -7.27
C THR A 141 16.08 -9.07 -8.35
N GLU A 142 15.35 -9.81 -9.20
CA GLU A 142 14.47 -9.32 -10.25
C GLU A 142 13.17 -8.72 -9.70
N VAL A 143 12.85 -9.02 -8.43
CA VAL A 143 11.66 -8.53 -7.74
C VAL A 143 12.02 -7.35 -6.85
N LEU A 144 11.47 -6.18 -7.18
CA LEU A 144 11.54 -5.01 -6.32
C LEU A 144 10.30 -4.95 -5.41
N LEU A 145 10.53 -5.13 -4.11
CA LEU A 145 9.50 -4.98 -3.08
C LEU A 145 9.29 -3.51 -2.74
N ILE A 146 8.08 -3.00 -2.97
CA ILE A 146 7.65 -1.65 -2.59
C ILE A 146 6.69 -1.76 -1.42
N GLU A 147 7.08 -1.26 -0.26
CA GLU A 147 6.21 -1.23 0.92
C GLU A 147 4.99 -0.31 0.71
N VAL A 148 3.81 -0.83 1.04
CA VAL A 148 2.56 -0.06 1.14
C VAL A 148 1.91 -0.33 2.49
N PRO A 149 1.23 0.67 3.11
CA PRO A 149 0.61 0.50 4.43
C PRO A 149 -0.43 -0.63 4.45
N CYS A 150 -1.12 -0.83 3.33
CA CYS A 150 -2.01 -1.95 3.10
C CYS A 150 -2.06 -2.26 1.61
N ALA A 151 -2.26 -3.54 1.26
CA ALA A 151 -2.61 -3.92 -0.11
C ALA A 151 -3.83 -3.15 -0.64
N GLY A 152 -4.73 -2.70 0.24
CA GLY A 152 -5.91 -1.90 -0.10
C GLY A 152 -5.61 -0.53 -0.74
N LEU A 153 -4.40 0.01 -0.56
CA LEU A 153 -3.93 1.23 -1.25
C LEU A 153 -3.65 0.97 -2.74
N VAL A 154 -3.33 -0.27 -3.10
CA VAL A 154 -2.99 -0.65 -4.47
C VAL A 154 -4.27 -0.76 -5.29
N GLY A 155 -4.66 0.35 -5.90
CA GLY A 155 -5.77 0.44 -6.84
C GLY A 155 -5.36 0.12 -8.27
N GLU A 156 -6.36 0.07 -9.16
CA GLU A 156 -6.16 -0.20 -10.59
C GLU A 156 -5.21 0.84 -11.22
N THR A 157 -5.34 2.12 -10.87
CA THR A 157 -4.47 3.19 -11.38
C THR A 157 -3.01 2.98 -11.00
N LEU A 158 -2.72 2.58 -9.76
CA LEU A 158 -1.34 2.36 -9.33
C LEU A 158 -0.71 1.13 -10.01
N ILE A 159 -1.50 0.08 -10.23
CA ILE A 159 -1.06 -1.10 -10.98
C ILE A 159 -0.73 -0.70 -12.43
N LEU A 160 -1.61 0.07 -13.07
CA LEU A 160 -1.42 0.54 -14.44
C LEU A 160 -0.25 1.53 -14.54
N ASP A 161 -0.08 2.43 -13.56
CA ASP A 161 1.07 3.35 -13.49
C ASP A 161 2.38 2.54 -13.46
N ALA A 162 2.47 1.47 -12.65
CA ALA A 162 3.66 0.63 -12.60
C ALA A 162 3.97 -0.03 -13.97
N ILE A 163 2.94 -0.54 -14.66
CA ILE A 163 3.09 -1.10 -16.01
C ILE A 163 3.51 -0.03 -17.02
N GLU A 164 2.90 1.15 -16.98
CA GLU A 164 3.23 2.29 -17.84
C GLU A 164 4.69 2.74 -17.64
N GLN A 165 5.20 2.68 -16.41
CA GLN A 165 6.60 2.97 -16.10
C GLN A 165 7.57 1.85 -16.56
N GLY A 166 7.09 0.74 -17.12
CA GLY A 166 7.92 -0.33 -17.65
C GLY A 166 8.05 -1.54 -16.73
N ALA A 167 7.21 -1.69 -15.70
CA ALA A 167 7.18 -2.92 -14.91
C ALA A 167 6.80 -4.12 -15.79
N ARG A 168 7.66 -5.14 -15.77
CA ARG A 168 7.43 -6.38 -16.53
C ARG A 168 6.21 -7.13 -16.01
N LYS A 169 6.07 -7.18 -14.69
CA LYS A 169 4.95 -7.81 -13.99
C LYS A 169 4.71 -7.05 -12.68
N VAL A 170 3.46 -6.97 -12.26
CA VAL A 170 3.06 -6.35 -11.01
C VAL A 170 2.49 -7.41 -10.08
N LEU A 171 3.08 -7.54 -8.91
CA LEU A 171 2.57 -8.39 -7.83
C LEU A 171 1.96 -7.52 -6.74
N VAL A 172 0.87 -8.01 -6.15
CA VAL A 172 0.35 -7.46 -4.90
C VAL A 172 0.37 -8.54 -3.84
N LEU A 173 1.14 -8.31 -2.79
CA LEU A 173 1.34 -9.25 -1.69
C LEU A 173 0.51 -8.78 -0.48
N GLY A 174 -0.60 -9.48 -0.23
CA GLY A 174 -1.59 -9.11 0.79
C GLY A 174 -1.69 -10.10 1.95
N CYS A 175 -2.49 -9.75 2.95
CA CYS A 175 -2.90 -10.68 4.02
C CYS A 175 -3.76 -11.82 3.44
N HIS A 176 -3.83 -12.94 4.15
CA HIS A 176 -4.89 -13.93 3.94
C HIS A 176 -6.29 -13.33 4.14
N HIS A 177 -7.28 -13.97 3.53
CA HIS A 177 -8.69 -13.66 3.75
C HIS A 177 -9.01 -13.68 5.26
N ASP A 178 -9.89 -12.79 5.69
CA ASP A 178 -10.27 -12.55 7.09
C ASP A 178 -9.15 -12.10 8.06
N ASN A 179 -7.88 -12.20 7.67
CA ASN A 179 -6.73 -11.72 8.45
C ASN A 179 -6.29 -10.31 8.05
N CYS A 180 -7.04 -9.65 7.16
CA CYS A 180 -6.71 -8.29 6.73
C CYS A 180 -6.94 -7.30 7.87
N ARG A 181 -5.86 -6.63 8.27
CA ARG A 181 -5.89 -5.61 9.33
C ARG A 181 -6.84 -4.44 9.01
N SER A 182 -7.03 -4.16 7.72
CA SER A 182 -7.97 -3.15 7.20
C SER A 182 -9.36 -3.71 6.87
N LEU A 183 -9.69 -4.89 7.42
CA LEU A 183 -10.93 -5.66 7.25
C LEU A 183 -11.18 -6.20 5.84
N LYS A 184 -11.02 -5.38 4.79
CA LYS A 184 -11.37 -5.74 3.40
C LYS A 184 -10.28 -5.39 2.37
N GLY A 185 -9.16 -4.82 2.79
CA GLY A 185 -8.13 -4.29 1.88
C GLY A 185 -7.59 -5.33 0.90
N SER A 186 -7.17 -6.50 1.39
CA SER A 186 -6.64 -7.58 0.57
C SER A 186 -7.66 -8.16 -0.41
N ASP A 187 -8.90 -8.38 0.02
CA ASP A 187 -9.96 -8.91 -0.84
C ASP A 187 -10.38 -7.93 -1.93
N LEU A 188 -10.45 -6.63 -1.61
CA LEU A 188 -10.75 -5.60 -2.59
C LEU A 188 -9.66 -5.53 -3.66
N THR A 189 -8.39 -5.54 -3.24
CA THR A 189 -7.28 -5.44 -4.19
C THR A 189 -7.10 -6.70 -5.01
N ARG A 190 -7.32 -7.90 -4.45
CA ARG A 190 -7.33 -9.15 -5.22
C ARG A 190 -8.29 -9.06 -6.42
N LYS A 191 -9.53 -8.62 -6.18
CA LYS A 191 -10.53 -8.44 -7.25
C LYS A 191 -10.11 -7.39 -8.28
N LYS A 192 -9.47 -6.30 -7.85
CA LYS A 192 -8.93 -5.26 -8.74
C LYS A 192 -7.78 -5.79 -9.59
N ALA A 193 -6.82 -6.51 -9.00
CA ALA A 193 -5.70 -7.13 -9.69
C ALA A 193 -6.19 -8.12 -10.76
N GLU A 194 -7.08 -9.05 -10.39
CA GLU A 194 -7.71 -9.99 -11.33
C GLU A 194 -8.46 -9.26 -12.47
N ARG A 195 -9.10 -8.12 -12.17
CA ARG A 195 -9.78 -7.32 -13.18
C ARG A 195 -8.80 -6.64 -14.14
N VAL A 196 -7.74 -6.03 -13.61
CA VAL A 196 -6.72 -5.37 -14.43
C VAL A 196 -6.04 -6.38 -15.34
N ASP A 197 -5.65 -7.54 -14.81
CA ASP A 197 -5.01 -8.59 -15.61
C ASP A 197 -5.89 -9.04 -16.78
N ARG A 198 -7.19 -9.29 -16.52
CA ARG A 198 -8.15 -9.61 -17.58
C ARG A 198 -8.28 -8.50 -18.63
N LEU A 199 -8.26 -7.23 -18.22
CA LEU A 199 -8.33 -6.10 -19.15
C LEU A 199 -7.06 -5.98 -19.99
N LEU A 200 -5.88 -6.27 -19.43
CA LEU A 200 -4.62 -6.27 -20.17
C LEU A 200 -4.59 -7.39 -21.22
N HIS A 201 -5.05 -8.59 -20.85
CA HIS A 201 -5.18 -9.69 -21.80
C HIS A 201 -6.14 -9.35 -22.95
N GLN A 202 -7.30 -8.75 -22.65
CA GLN A 202 -8.26 -8.30 -23.66
C GLN A 202 -7.73 -7.18 -24.58
N ALA A 203 -6.77 -6.39 -24.09
CA ALA A 203 -6.11 -5.32 -24.83
C ALA A 203 -4.84 -5.79 -25.56
N ASP A 204 -4.54 -7.09 -25.55
CA ASP A 204 -3.31 -7.67 -26.14
C ASP A 204 -2.01 -7.10 -25.54
N LEU A 205 -2.06 -6.69 -24.26
CA LEU A 205 -0.92 -6.15 -23.49
C LEU A 205 -0.23 -7.21 -22.62
N GLY A 206 -0.53 -8.49 -22.88
CA GLY A 206 0.02 -9.66 -22.21
C GLY A 206 -0.91 -10.28 -21.18
N GLU A 207 -0.68 -11.58 -20.94
CA GLU A 207 -1.33 -12.39 -19.91
C GLU A 207 -0.45 -12.45 -18.65
N ASP A 208 -1.08 -12.72 -17.50
CA ASP A 208 -0.38 -12.91 -16.22
C ASP A 208 0.55 -11.74 -15.85
N ARG A 209 0.21 -10.52 -16.28
CA ARG A 209 0.94 -9.27 -16.00
C ARG A 209 0.69 -8.77 -14.59
N VAL A 210 -0.44 -9.13 -13.98
CA VAL A 210 -0.82 -8.69 -12.64
C VAL A 210 -1.32 -9.86 -11.81
N GLN A 211 -0.68 -10.12 -10.67
CA GLN A 211 -1.06 -11.22 -9.78
C GLN A 211 -1.16 -10.78 -8.33
N PHE A 212 -2.13 -11.34 -7.62
CA PHE A 212 -2.28 -11.16 -6.18
C PHE A 212 -1.89 -12.46 -5.47
N PHE A 213 -1.06 -12.35 -4.44
CA PHE A 213 -0.73 -13.47 -3.56
C PHE A 213 -1.04 -13.11 -2.12
N SER A 214 -1.63 -14.05 -1.38
CA SER A 214 -1.86 -13.91 0.05
C SER A 214 -0.80 -14.67 0.85
N LEU A 215 -0.34 -14.02 1.92
CA LEU A 215 0.54 -14.60 2.92
C LEU A 215 0.34 -13.92 4.29
N ALA A 216 0.77 -14.60 5.35
CA ALA A 216 0.87 -14.10 6.71
C ALA A 216 2.28 -13.58 7.02
N ALA A 217 2.38 -12.76 8.07
CA ALA A 217 3.64 -12.17 8.53
C ALA A 217 4.74 -13.20 8.85
N ASN A 218 4.34 -14.41 9.27
CA ASN A 218 5.21 -15.50 9.69
C ASN A 218 5.41 -16.58 8.60
N GLU A 219 5.14 -16.26 7.33
CA GLU A 219 5.34 -17.21 6.21
C GLU A 219 6.53 -16.81 5.29
N PRO A 220 7.77 -16.71 5.80
CA PRO A 220 8.92 -16.28 4.99
C PRO A 220 9.27 -17.28 3.87
N HIS A 221 9.13 -18.58 4.13
CA HIS A 221 9.36 -19.62 3.11
C HIS A 221 8.34 -19.55 1.97
N ARG A 222 7.08 -19.24 2.29
CA ARG A 222 6.03 -19.07 1.29
C ARG A 222 6.32 -17.86 0.41
N LEU A 223 6.74 -16.74 1.02
CA LEU A 223 7.13 -15.55 0.25
C LEU A 223 8.27 -15.88 -0.73
N ALA A 224 9.35 -16.50 -0.24
CA ALA A 224 10.48 -16.88 -1.09
C ALA A 224 10.02 -17.79 -2.24
N HIS A 225 9.21 -18.81 -1.94
CA HIS A 225 8.66 -19.71 -2.95
C HIS A 225 7.82 -18.98 -4.00
N ILE A 226 6.90 -18.11 -3.60
CA ILE A 226 6.06 -17.33 -4.53
C ILE A 226 6.94 -16.49 -5.46
N LEU A 227 7.92 -15.76 -4.91
CA LEU A 227 8.76 -14.88 -5.71
C LEU A 227 9.62 -15.66 -6.70
N THR A 228 10.23 -16.77 -6.27
CA THR A 228 11.00 -17.65 -7.16
C THR A 228 10.12 -18.21 -8.27
N GLN A 229 8.93 -18.74 -7.95
CA GLN A 229 8.01 -19.26 -8.96
C GLN A 229 7.61 -18.21 -10.00
N VAL A 230 7.36 -16.97 -9.56
CA VAL A 230 7.03 -15.88 -10.49
C VAL A 230 8.20 -15.59 -11.42
N VAL A 231 9.42 -15.49 -10.90
CA VAL A 231 10.61 -15.23 -11.71
C VAL A 231 10.84 -16.36 -12.72
N ASP A 232 10.74 -17.62 -12.28
CA ASP A 232 10.91 -18.79 -13.14
C ASP A 232 9.84 -18.87 -14.24
N SER A 233 8.63 -18.35 -14.00
CA SER A 233 7.54 -18.33 -14.99
C SER A 233 7.73 -17.28 -16.09
N ILE A 234 8.64 -16.33 -15.90
CA ILE A 234 8.82 -15.22 -16.83
C ILE A 234 9.78 -15.63 -17.95
N PRO A 235 9.39 -15.52 -19.24
CA PRO A 235 10.29 -15.85 -20.35
C PRO A 235 11.59 -15.04 -20.30
N ALA A 236 12.72 -15.58 -20.74
CA ALA A 236 13.98 -14.85 -20.72
C ALA A 236 13.97 -13.56 -21.60
N THR A 237 13.04 -13.45 -22.55
CA THR A 237 12.90 -12.32 -23.47
C THR A 237 11.53 -11.65 -23.36
N VAL A 238 11.51 -10.31 -23.38
CA VAL A 238 10.28 -9.51 -23.60
C VAL A 238 10.03 -9.50 -25.12
N PRO A 239 8.81 -9.75 -25.62
CA PRO A 239 8.52 -9.51 -27.03
C PRO A 239 8.72 -8.01 -27.33
N ALA A 240 9.40 -7.72 -28.43
CA ALA A 240 9.74 -6.37 -28.87
C ALA A 240 8.51 -5.47 -29.07
#